data_AF-A0A956Z362-F1
#
_entry.id   AF-A0A956Z362-F1
#
_cell.length_a   1.000
_cell.length_b   1.000
_cell.length_c   1.000
_cell.angle_alpha   90.00
_cell.angle_beta   90.00
_cell.angle_gamma   90.00
#
_symmetry.space_group_name_H-M   'P 1'
#
loop_
_entity.id
_entity.type
_entity.pdbx_description
1 polymer ?
#
loop_
_entity_poly.entity_id
_entity_poly.type
_entity_poly.pdbx_seq_one_letter_code
_entity_poly.pdbx_strand_id
1 'polypeptide(L)'
;TDQAREIRFPHTFACLVRAAEQAMFDGQVEAAIPLYEAALALDAQADYAAYTRVRLALAYAHLGRLKDAHDLLEQVNRLPRVTDERPGERAGNNTIPELVTALLDADKEQPTLENLCLAAYRFVTQQPVYIFDQLGLLAGTLTSAHEDRYYPPVFMSEVSGMSCDLTSVFSSALARIHVPIDTSPANILTAAGWPVKASFHADLNADGLDEWLIWIDAESIPPALFVSTESGYRASLWTDTPGFRGAYPPDENFRFEAVTLPDQSVALAVLDYIRIAPLAARLDQIGGGPVCENHDRSGELSLWRLNRAALSRFFMTNVCEDAGIDDLITPSGIRGTYLLERPDSFWLLVPTTYTWDATSHTYVAPALPPRPPDSTPTSGPPRYPESEIASAAYASARGDYATALTQLDALLVYADALRPNVQQYARYWRALTLEQLDRPDEALADYVAVFEIAPESGWGRLAALHLEAV
;
A
#
# COMPACT_ATOMS: atom_id res chain seq x y z
N THR A 1 12.02 21.16 8.41
CA THR A 1 11.02 20.70 7.44
C THR A 1 11.54 20.80 6.02
N ASP A 2 11.20 19.84 5.18
CA ASP A 2 11.28 19.99 3.72
C ASP A 2 10.53 21.24 3.24
N GLN A 3 9.44 21.65 3.91
CA GLN A 3 8.80 22.96 3.70
C GLN A 3 9.69 24.19 4.04
N ALA A 4 10.50 24.17 5.10
CA ALA A 4 11.40 25.27 5.46
C ALA A 4 12.63 25.32 4.54
N ARG A 5 13.05 24.16 4.01
CA ARG A 5 14.10 24.05 2.99
C ARG A 5 13.57 24.45 1.61
N GLU A 6 12.34 24.07 1.24
CA GLU A 6 11.62 24.54 0.05
C GLU A 6 11.36 26.05 0.10
N ILE A 7 11.10 26.62 1.28
CA ILE A 7 10.99 28.07 1.45
C ILE A 7 12.36 28.76 1.31
N ARG A 8 13.46 28.13 1.75
CA ARG A 8 14.82 28.73 1.68
C ARG A 8 15.54 28.49 0.35
N PHE A 9 15.26 27.38 -0.33
CA PHE A 9 15.94 26.93 -1.55
C PHE A 9 14.98 26.28 -2.57
N PRO A 10 13.88 26.95 -2.94
CA PRO A 10 12.87 26.40 -3.85
C PRO A 10 13.42 26.07 -5.24
N HIS A 11 14.60 26.58 -5.57
CA HIS A 11 15.22 26.49 -6.89
C HIS A 11 16.37 25.48 -6.97
N THR A 12 16.57 24.64 -5.95
CA THR A 12 17.53 23.53 -6.06
C THR A 12 16.92 22.38 -6.87
N PHE A 13 17.76 21.60 -7.55
CA PHE A 13 17.32 20.45 -8.34
C PHE A 13 16.42 19.51 -7.53
N ALA A 14 16.87 19.09 -6.34
CA ALA A 14 16.13 18.16 -5.49
C ALA A 14 14.78 18.73 -5.03
N CYS A 15 14.71 20.01 -4.63
CA CYS A 15 13.45 20.63 -4.21
C CYS A 15 12.48 20.77 -5.39
N LEU A 16 12.96 21.12 -6.58
CA LEU A 16 12.12 21.21 -7.78
C LEU A 16 11.56 19.84 -8.19
N VAL A 17 12.41 18.81 -8.19
CA VAL A 17 11.96 17.42 -8.46
C VAL A 17 10.95 16.99 -7.41
N ARG A 18 11.21 17.18 -6.11
CA ARG A 18 10.25 16.80 -5.07
C ARG A 18 8.91 17.54 -5.18
N ALA A 19 8.94 18.85 -5.44
CA ALA A 19 7.73 19.62 -5.66
C ALA A 19 6.96 19.13 -6.90
N ALA A 20 7.68 18.75 -7.97
CA ALA A 20 7.08 18.17 -9.16
C ALA A 20 6.47 16.79 -8.88
N GLU A 21 7.16 15.95 -8.12
CA GLU A 21 6.67 14.65 -7.65
C GLU A 21 5.39 14.83 -6.85
N GLN A 22 5.38 15.72 -5.85
CA GLN A 22 4.20 16.04 -5.05
C GLN A 22 3.04 16.53 -5.92
N ALA A 23 3.30 17.43 -6.87
CA ALA A 23 2.28 17.88 -7.82
C ALA A 23 1.73 16.72 -8.66
N MET A 24 2.56 15.76 -9.09
CA MET A 24 2.08 14.55 -9.78
C MET A 24 1.22 13.67 -8.87
N PHE A 25 1.63 13.47 -7.61
CA PHE A 25 0.84 12.74 -6.60
C PHE A 25 -0.53 13.36 -6.36
N ASP A 26 -0.59 14.69 -6.30
CA ASP A 26 -1.83 15.44 -6.11
C ASP A 26 -2.69 15.52 -7.39
N GLY A 27 -2.28 14.87 -8.48
CA GLY A 27 -2.95 14.90 -9.78
C GLY A 27 -2.81 16.24 -10.52
N GLN A 28 -1.94 17.14 -10.06
CA GLN A 28 -1.67 18.45 -10.65
C GLN A 28 -0.56 18.35 -11.72
N VAL A 29 -0.82 17.53 -12.74
CA VAL A 29 0.18 17.20 -13.79
C VAL A 29 0.69 18.45 -14.51
N GLU A 30 -0.19 19.41 -14.82
CA GLU A 30 0.19 20.66 -15.46
C GLU A 30 1.14 21.50 -14.60
N ALA A 31 1.02 21.43 -13.27
CA ALA A 31 1.90 22.14 -12.34
C ALA A 31 3.26 21.44 -12.18
N ALA A 32 3.31 20.12 -12.31
CA ALA A 32 4.54 19.34 -12.20
C ALA A 32 5.52 19.58 -13.37
N ILE A 33 5.00 19.72 -14.59
CA ILE A 33 5.81 19.90 -15.81
C ILE A 33 6.83 21.04 -15.69
N PRO A 34 6.43 22.31 -15.41
CA PRO A 34 7.39 23.40 -15.33
C PRO A 34 8.42 23.22 -14.20
N LEU A 35 8.10 22.46 -13.16
CA LEU A 35 9.03 22.14 -12.07
C LEU A 35 10.09 21.13 -12.53
N TYR A 36 9.71 20.06 -13.23
CA TYR A 36 10.67 19.14 -13.84
C TYR A 36 11.54 19.82 -14.91
N GLU A 37 10.95 20.68 -15.75
CA GLU A 37 11.70 21.45 -16.75
C GLU A 37 12.72 22.40 -16.09
N ALA A 38 12.30 23.10 -15.03
CA ALA A 38 13.19 23.96 -14.25
C ALA A 38 14.32 23.14 -13.58
N ALA A 39 14.03 21.95 -13.06
CA ALA A 39 15.05 21.07 -12.52
C ALA A 39 16.07 20.65 -13.59
N LEU A 40 15.60 20.24 -14.77
CA LEU A 40 16.47 19.83 -15.89
C LEU A 40 17.29 20.97 -16.49
N ALA A 41 16.95 22.22 -16.21
CA ALA A 41 17.75 23.39 -16.58
C ALA A 41 18.95 23.63 -15.64
N LEU A 42 19.00 22.95 -14.49
CA LEU A 42 20.10 23.00 -13.54
C LEU A 42 21.16 21.94 -13.86
N ASP A 43 22.40 22.18 -13.44
CA ASP A 43 23.47 21.18 -13.51
C ASP A 43 23.23 20.10 -12.45
N ALA A 44 22.93 18.89 -12.88
CA ALA A 44 22.64 17.75 -12.03
C ALA A 44 23.40 16.52 -12.52
N GLN A 45 23.66 15.60 -11.60
CA GLN A 45 24.26 14.31 -11.95
C GLN A 45 23.42 13.60 -13.02
N ALA A 46 24.11 12.94 -13.96
CA ALA A 46 23.50 12.33 -15.14
C ALA A 46 22.32 11.40 -14.80
N ASP A 47 22.44 10.59 -13.75
CA ASP A 47 21.40 9.65 -13.32
C ASP A 47 20.13 10.38 -12.84
N TYR A 48 20.30 11.47 -12.10
CA TYR A 48 19.18 12.27 -11.59
C TYR A 48 18.45 13.00 -12.71
N ALA A 49 19.21 13.51 -13.67
CA ALA A 49 18.65 14.11 -14.88
C ALA A 49 17.97 13.07 -15.77
N ALA A 50 18.45 11.81 -15.82
CA ALA A 50 17.82 10.72 -16.55
C ALA A 50 16.47 10.36 -15.92
N TYR A 51 16.44 10.17 -14.59
CA TYR A 51 15.20 9.94 -13.83
C TYR A 51 14.18 11.06 -14.08
N THR A 52 14.59 12.31 -13.90
CA THR A 52 13.72 13.48 -14.05
C THR A 52 13.14 13.58 -15.47
N ARG A 53 13.90 13.20 -16.50
CA ARG A 53 13.37 13.11 -17.88
C ARG A 53 12.33 12.02 -18.04
N VAL A 54 12.50 10.85 -17.43
CA VAL A 54 11.48 9.79 -17.44
C VAL A 54 10.20 10.30 -16.77
N ARG A 55 10.31 10.99 -15.64
CA ARG A 55 9.17 11.59 -14.93
C ARG A 55 8.43 12.63 -15.76
N LEU A 56 9.17 13.55 -16.38
CA LEU A 56 8.60 14.54 -17.28
C LEU A 56 7.94 13.88 -18.51
N ALA A 57 8.49 12.77 -19.02
CA ALA A 57 7.89 12.05 -20.13
C ALA A 57 6.52 11.46 -19.73
N LEU A 58 6.41 10.88 -18.54
CA LEU A 58 5.13 10.41 -18.01
C LEU A 58 4.15 11.57 -17.80
N ALA A 59 4.59 12.70 -17.26
CA ALA A 59 3.76 13.90 -17.13
C ALA A 59 3.23 14.40 -18.49
N TYR A 60 4.05 14.36 -19.55
CA TYR A 60 3.60 14.64 -20.92
C TYR A 60 2.58 13.63 -21.43
N ALA A 61 2.78 12.34 -21.19
CA ALA A 61 1.83 11.31 -21.57
C ALA A 61 0.46 11.54 -20.87
N HIS A 62 0.46 11.96 -19.60
CA HIS A 62 -0.77 12.29 -18.86
C HIS A 62 -1.60 13.39 -19.51
N LEU A 63 -0.94 14.37 -20.17
CA LEU A 63 -1.62 15.44 -20.92
C LEU A 63 -1.91 15.07 -22.38
N GLY A 64 -1.75 13.80 -22.77
CA GLY A 64 -1.91 13.34 -24.14
C GLY A 64 -0.79 13.79 -25.10
N ARG A 65 0.30 14.36 -24.57
CA ARG A 65 1.49 14.79 -25.33
C ARG A 65 2.44 13.60 -25.57
N LEU A 66 1.90 12.50 -26.10
CA LEU A 66 2.60 11.22 -26.24
C LEU A 66 3.86 11.31 -27.11
N LYS A 67 3.85 12.17 -28.13
CA LYS A 67 5.05 12.42 -28.94
C LYS A 67 6.18 13.04 -28.12
N ASP A 68 5.88 14.03 -27.29
CA ASP A 68 6.88 14.69 -26.45
C ASP A 68 7.41 13.72 -25.39
N ALA A 69 6.55 12.85 -24.86
CA ALA A 69 6.93 11.76 -23.98
C ALA A 69 7.92 10.80 -24.67
N HIS A 70 7.57 10.31 -25.86
CA HIS A 70 8.43 9.44 -26.67
C HIS A 70 9.79 10.08 -26.96
N ASP A 71 9.80 11.32 -27.46
CA ASP A 71 11.03 12.04 -27.81
C ASP A 71 11.94 12.22 -26.58
N LEU A 72 11.37 12.36 -25.39
CA LEU A 72 12.12 12.49 -24.14
C LEU A 72 12.67 11.13 -23.65
N LEU A 73 11.90 10.05 -23.76
CA LEU A 73 12.37 8.69 -23.46
C LEU A 73 13.53 8.27 -24.39
N GLU A 74 13.43 8.59 -25.69
CA GLU A 74 14.50 8.38 -26.66
C GLU A 74 15.78 9.15 -26.31
N GLN A 75 15.67 10.36 -25.78
CA GLN A 75 16.83 11.11 -25.30
C GLN A 75 17.52 10.40 -24.13
N VAL A 76 16.75 9.86 -23.17
CA VAL A 76 17.31 9.11 -22.04
C VAL A 76 17.96 7.81 -22.53
N ASN A 77 17.33 7.10 -23.47
CA ASN A 77 17.85 5.84 -24.02
C ASN A 77 19.22 6.01 -24.72
N ARG A 78 19.51 7.22 -25.23
CA ARG A 78 20.78 7.55 -25.89
C ARG A 78 21.88 7.99 -24.92
N LEU A 79 21.56 8.20 -23.64
CA LEU A 79 22.58 8.56 -22.65
C LEU A 79 23.57 7.40 -22.48
N PRO A 80 24.88 7.68 -22.35
CA PRO A 80 25.86 6.64 -22.06
C PRO A 80 25.47 5.90 -20.78
N ARG A 81 25.46 4.56 -20.83
CA ARG A 81 25.26 3.75 -19.63
C ARG A 81 26.47 3.95 -18.73
N VAL A 82 26.25 4.43 -17.52
CA VAL A 82 27.28 4.51 -16.48
C VAL A 82 27.58 3.08 -16.04
N THR A 83 28.56 2.44 -16.67
CA THR A 83 29.11 1.15 -16.25
C THR A 83 30.23 1.42 -15.26
N ASP A 84 29.90 1.97 -14.09
CA ASP A 84 30.89 2.11 -13.01
C ASP A 84 31.07 0.72 -12.38
N GLU A 85 31.89 -0.11 -13.03
CA GLU A 85 32.32 -1.42 -12.53
C GLU A 85 33.27 -1.21 -11.34
N ARG A 86 32.73 -0.81 -10.18
CA ARG A 86 33.51 -0.86 -8.94
C ARG A 86 33.73 -2.33 -8.56
N PRO A 87 34.97 -2.81 -8.46
CA PRO A 87 35.24 -4.21 -8.15
C PRO A 87 34.72 -4.58 -6.76
N GLY A 88 33.68 -5.40 -6.69
CA GLY A 88 33.12 -5.91 -5.43
C GLY A 88 31.76 -5.32 -5.02
N GLU A 89 31.35 -4.19 -5.59
CA GLU A 89 29.94 -3.81 -5.59
C GLU A 89 29.27 -4.66 -6.68
N ARG A 90 28.21 -5.42 -6.34
CA ARG A 90 27.35 -6.02 -7.37
C ARG A 90 27.02 -4.89 -8.33
N ALA A 91 27.32 -5.05 -9.63
CA ALA A 91 27.00 -4.08 -10.67
C ALA A 91 25.63 -3.49 -10.32
N GLY A 92 25.62 -2.23 -9.87
CA GLY A 92 24.38 -1.59 -9.47
C GLY A 92 23.56 -1.56 -10.74
N ASN A 93 22.56 -2.44 -10.84
CA ASN A 93 21.71 -2.54 -12.01
C ASN A 93 21.13 -1.15 -12.21
N ASN A 94 21.61 -0.41 -13.21
CA ASN A 94 21.06 0.88 -13.55
C ASN A 94 19.66 0.61 -14.09
N THR A 95 18.66 0.77 -13.23
CA THR A 95 17.27 0.42 -13.52
C THR A 95 16.62 1.41 -14.48
N ILE A 96 17.20 2.61 -14.65
CA ILE A 96 16.62 3.66 -15.52
C ILE A 96 16.68 3.26 -17.00
N PRO A 97 17.82 2.84 -17.59
CA PRO A 97 17.86 2.35 -18.96
C PRO A 97 16.90 1.19 -19.25
N GLU A 98 16.73 0.28 -18.29
CA GLU A 98 15.82 -0.86 -18.44
C GLU A 98 14.35 -0.40 -18.38
N LEU A 99 14.01 0.50 -17.45
CA LEU A 99 12.70 1.15 -17.41
C LEU A 99 12.39 1.88 -18.72
N VAL A 100 13.34 2.67 -19.23
CA VAL A 100 13.18 3.41 -20.49
C VAL A 100 12.97 2.46 -21.66
N THR A 101 13.69 1.34 -21.70
CA THR A 101 13.48 0.31 -22.72
C THR A 101 12.05 -0.25 -22.64
N ALA A 102 11.59 -0.61 -21.44
CA ALA A 102 10.24 -1.11 -21.24
C ALA A 102 9.15 -0.10 -21.65
N LEU A 103 9.36 1.19 -21.36
CA LEU A 103 8.45 2.26 -21.76
C LEU A 103 8.43 2.48 -23.28
N LEU A 104 9.59 2.46 -23.93
CA LEU A 104 9.68 2.62 -25.40
C LEU A 104 9.09 1.41 -26.14
N ASP A 105 9.28 0.20 -25.63
CA ASP A 105 8.64 -0.99 -26.18
C ASP A 105 7.12 -0.90 -26.07
N ALA A 106 6.60 -0.46 -24.92
CA ALA A 106 5.16 -0.23 -24.72
C ALA A 106 4.61 0.88 -25.64
N ASP A 107 5.32 2.00 -25.77
CA ASP A 107 4.93 3.08 -26.69
C ASP A 107 4.86 2.58 -28.15
N LYS A 108 5.82 1.75 -28.56
CA LYS A 108 5.87 1.16 -29.90
C LYS A 108 4.73 0.18 -30.15
N GLU A 109 4.35 -0.62 -29.15
CA GLU A 109 3.21 -1.54 -29.24
C GLU A 109 1.90 -0.78 -29.35
N GLN A 110 1.69 0.19 -28.45
CA GLN A 110 0.49 1.01 -28.40
C GLN A 110 0.78 2.34 -27.68
N PRO A 111 0.89 3.47 -28.40
CA PRO A 111 1.24 4.76 -27.82
C PRO A 111 0.03 5.33 -27.08
N THR A 112 -0.14 4.93 -25.82
CA THR A 112 -1.22 5.34 -24.93
C THR A 112 -0.65 5.52 -23.52
N LEU A 113 -1.28 6.40 -22.73
CA LEU A 113 -0.91 6.58 -21.33
C LEU A 113 -1.06 5.26 -20.55
N GLU A 114 -2.15 4.53 -20.82
CA GLU A 114 -2.46 3.24 -20.23
C GLU A 114 -1.31 2.24 -20.39
N ASN A 115 -0.79 2.09 -21.61
CA ASN A 115 0.27 1.12 -21.88
C ASN A 115 1.62 1.54 -21.27
N LEU A 116 1.94 2.84 -21.31
CA LEU A 116 3.13 3.38 -20.64
C LEU A 116 3.08 3.15 -19.12
N CYS A 117 1.94 3.43 -18.49
CA CYS A 117 1.78 3.22 -17.05
C CYS A 117 1.80 1.73 -16.66
N LEU A 118 1.20 0.84 -17.46
CA LEU A 118 1.28 -0.61 -17.26
C LEU A 118 2.73 -1.13 -17.38
N ALA A 119 3.49 -0.62 -18.35
CA ALA A 119 4.89 -0.99 -18.53
C ALA A 119 5.78 -0.51 -17.37
N ALA A 120 5.61 0.74 -16.94
CA ALA A 120 6.27 1.25 -15.74
C ALA A 120 5.96 0.36 -14.53
N TYR A 121 4.68 0.08 -14.31
CA TYR A 121 4.19 -0.74 -13.20
C TYR A 121 4.85 -2.12 -13.17
N ARG A 122 4.81 -2.85 -14.29
CA ARG A 122 5.40 -4.19 -14.42
C ARG A 122 6.89 -4.17 -14.16
N PHE A 123 7.59 -3.16 -14.66
CA PHE A 123 9.01 -3.00 -14.42
C PHE A 123 9.31 -2.88 -12.92
N VAL A 124 8.56 -2.04 -12.19
CA VAL A 124 8.76 -1.85 -10.76
C VAL A 124 8.44 -3.07 -9.93
N THR A 125 7.33 -3.75 -10.22
CA THR A 125 6.93 -4.93 -9.44
C THR A 125 7.84 -6.13 -9.68
N GLN A 126 8.49 -6.23 -10.84
CA GLN A 126 9.50 -7.25 -11.12
C GLN A 126 10.87 -6.92 -10.50
N GLN A 127 11.15 -5.64 -10.21
CA GLN A 127 12.42 -5.17 -9.65
C GLN A 127 12.26 -4.38 -8.32
N PRO A 128 11.54 -4.91 -7.31
CA PRO A 128 11.06 -4.13 -6.18
C PRO A 128 12.14 -3.77 -5.14
N VAL A 129 13.36 -4.31 -5.23
CA VAL A 129 14.42 -4.02 -4.26
C VAL A 129 15.28 -2.83 -4.71
N TYR A 130 15.52 -2.71 -6.02
CA TYR A 130 16.57 -1.81 -6.54
C TYR A 130 16.08 -0.41 -6.88
N ILE A 131 14.79 -0.28 -7.18
CA ILE A 131 14.20 1.00 -7.59
C ILE A 131 13.92 1.88 -6.37
N PHE A 132 13.55 1.29 -5.23
CA PHE A 132 13.23 2.06 -4.03
C PHE A 132 14.47 2.67 -3.38
N ASP A 133 15.62 1.99 -3.41
CA ASP A 133 16.87 2.56 -2.87
C ASP A 133 17.27 3.82 -3.64
N GLN A 134 17.24 3.79 -4.98
CA GLN A 134 17.63 4.97 -5.77
C GLN A 134 16.55 6.07 -5.75
N LEU A 135 15.28 5.72 -5.95
CA LEU A 135 14.19 6.72 -6.04
C LEU A 135 13.81 7.32 -4.69
N GLY A 136 13.85 6.51 -3.63
CA GLY A 136 13.54 6.94 -2.27
C GLY A 136 14.62 7.80 -1.63
N LEU A 137 15.90 7.51 -1.94
CA LEU A 137 17.02 8.41 -1.61
C LEU A 137 16.95 9.72 -2.42
N LEU A 138 16.41 9.66 -3.65
CA LEU A 138 16.33 10.81 -4.55
C LEU A 138 15.21 11.80 -4.24
N ALA A 139 14.04 11.30 -3.87
CA ALA A 139 12.89 12.13 -3.52
C ALA A 139 12.88 12.52 -2.02
N GLY A 140 13.72 11.89 -1.20
CA GLY A 140 13.70 12.02 0.26
C GLY A 140 12.42 11.44 0.89
N THR A 141 11.72 10.55 0.18
CA THR A 141 10.41 9.99 0.57
C THR A 141 10.52 8.70 1.39
N LEU A 142 11.71 8.12 1.55
CA LEU A 142 11.90 6.97 2.43
C LEU A 142 11.93 7.39 3.89
N THR A 143 10.76 7.43 4.52
CA THR A 143 10.63 7.48 5.98
C THR A 143 10.98 6.16 6.68
N SER A 144 11.55 5.16 5.98
CA SER A 144 11.92 3.87 6.56
C SER A 144 13.27 3.37 6.04
N ALA A 145 14.34 3.88 6.62
CA ALA A 145 15.67 3.37 6.38
C ALA A 145 15.92 2.14 7.30
N HIS A 146 15.50 0.97 6.80
CA HIS A 146 15.82 -0.33 7.38
C HIS A 146 16.74 -1.10 6.43
N GLU A 147 18.04 -0.78 6.45
CA GLU A 147 19.04 -1.39 5.56
C GLU A 147 19.30 -2.88 5.82
N ASP A 148 18.91 -3.48 6.96
CA ASP A 148 19.44 -4.81 7.29
C ASP A 148 18.57 -6.04 6.99
N ARG A 149 17.25 -5.93 6.73
CA ARG A 149 16.42 -7.07 6.27
C ARG A 149 15.20 -6.59 5.50
N TYR A 150 15.39 -6.26 4.22
CA TYR A 150 14.32 -5.76 3.36
C TYR A 150 13.37 -6.89 2.91
N TYR A 151 12.15 -6.86 3.44
CA TYR A 151 10.97 -7.02 2.62
C TYR A 151 10.24 -5.68 2.70
N PRO A 152 9.92 -5.02 1.58
CA PRO A 152 9.12 -3.80 1.63
C PRO A 152 7.84 -4.13 2.40
N PRO A 153 7.35 -3.26 3.29
CA PRO A 153 6.01 -3.43 3.83
C PRO A 153 5.08 -3.58 2.62
N VAL A 154 4.36 -4.70 2.60
CA VAL A 154 3.44 -5.16 1.54
C VAL A 154 2.32 -4.13 1.26
N PHE A 155 2.31 -3.00 1.98
CA PHE A 155 1.33 -1.93 1.92
C PHE A 155 1.81 -0.65 1.24
N MET A 156 3.00 -0.61 0.60
CA MET A 156 3.29 0.47 -0.35
C MET A 156 2.57 0.19 -1.67
N SER A 157 1.24 0.29 -1.63
CA SER A 157 0.29 0.18 -2.75
C SER A 157 0.47 1.25 -3.83
N GLU A 158 1.53 2.04 -3.76
CA GLU A 158 1.66 3.24 -4.56
C GLU A 158 2.83 3.15 -5.53
N VAL A 159 2.62 2.29 -6.53
CA VAL A 159 3.02 2.68 -7.88
C VAL A 159 2.37 4.02 -8.31
N SER A 160 1.39 4.54 -7.55
CA SER A 160 0.99 5.96 -7.55
C SER A 160 2.19 6.92 -7.47
N GLY A 161 3.29 6.54 -6.78
CA GLY A 161 4.52 7.34 -6.78
C GLY A 161 5.34 7.30 -8.05
N MET A 162 4.95 6.47 -9.02
CA MET A 162 5.50 6.52 -10.35
C MET A 162 4.91 7.59 -11.26
N SER A 163 4.16 8.57 -10.73
CA SER A 163 3.39 9.53 -11.54
C SER A 163 2.27 8.90 -12.36
N CYS A 164 2.17 7.57 -12.34
CA CYS A 164 1.17 6.76 -13.00
C CYS A 164 0.26 6.17 -11.92
N ASP A 165 -0.79 6.90 -11.55
CA ASP A 165 -1.89 6.34 -10.77
C ASP A 165 -2.63 5.32 -11.65
N LEU A 166 -2.10 4.10 -11.67
CA LEU A 166 -2.61 3.02 -12.50
C LEU A 166 -4.06 2.68 -12.14
N THR A 167 -4.47 2.89 -10.89
CA THR A 167 -5.85 2.73 -10.44
C THR A 167 -6.76 3.77 -11.11
N SER A 168 -6.38 5.05 -11.12
CA SER A 168 -7.13 6.11 -11.82
C SER A 168 -7.15 5.92 -13.34
N VAL A 169 -6.02 5.55 -13.93
CA VAL A 169 -5.90 5.25 -15.37
C VAL A 169 -6.82 4.09 -15.75
N PHE A 170 -6.79 3.00 -14.97
CA PHE A 170 -7.67 1.85 -15.20
C PHE A 170 -9.14 2.18 -14.95
N SER A 171 -9.46 2.94 -13.89
CA SER A 171 -10.82 3.43 -13.63
C SER A 171 -11.37 4.25 -14.82
N SER A 172 -10.53 5.11 -15.38
CA SER A 172 -10.86 5.91 -16.57
C SER A 172 -11.07 5.03 -17.80
N ALA A 173 -10.28 3.96 -17.95
CA ALA A 173 -10.47 2.98 -19.01
C ALA A 173 -11.78 2.19 -18.84
N LEU A 174 -12.09 1.71 -17.64
CA LEU A 174 -13.35 1.03 -17.32
C LEU A 174 -14.57 1.87 -17.66
N ALA A 175 -14.53 3.18 -17.38
CA ALA A 175 -15.62 4.10 -17.69
C ALA A 175 -15.93 4.21 -19.20
N ARG A 176 -14.98 3.86 -20.08
CA ARG A 176 -15.14 3.88 -21.55
C ARG A 176 -15.53 2.52 -22.13
N ILE A 177 -15.42 1.45 -21.36
CA ILE A 177 -15.68 0.08 -21.83
C ILE A 177 -17.17 -0.21 -21.70
N HIS A 178 -17.81 -0.52 -22.83
CA HIS A 178 -19.14 -1.10 -22.85
C HIS A 178 -19.03 -2.61 -23.07
N VAL A 179 -19.58 -3.40 -22.14
CA VAL A 179 -19.59 -4.86 -22.24
C VAL A 179 -21.03 -5.35 -22.44
N PRO A 180 -21.36 -5.91 -23.61
CA PRO A 180 -22.65 -6.56 -23.84
C PRO A 180 -22.88 -7.73 -22.89
N ILE A 181 -24.14 -8.03 -22.57
CA ILE A 181 -24.48 -9.04 -21.55
C ILE A 181 -24.06 -10.47 -21.93
N ASP A 182 -24.01 -10.75 -23.23
CA ASP A 182 -23.61 -12.02 -23.84
C ASP A 182 -22.09 -12.16 -24.03
N THR A 183 -21.32 -11.19 -23.56
CA THR A 183 -19.87 -11.13 -23.74
C THR A 183 -19.16 -11.15 -22.40
N SER A 184 -18.10 -11.97 -22.28
CA SER A 184 -17.27 -12.00 -21.07
C SER A 184 -16.53 -10.67 -20.87
N PRO A 185 -16.69 -9.97 -19.74
CA PRO A 185 -15.95 -8.76 -19.45
C PRO A 185 -14.43 -8.98 -19.42
N ALA A 186 -13.96 -10.18 -19.03
CA ALA A 186 -12.54 -10.53 -19.02
C ALA A 186 -11.90 -10.52 -20.41
N ASN A 187 -12.64 -11.02 -21.41
CA ASN A 187 -12.18 -11.01 -22.81
C ASN A 187 -12.11 -9.59 -23.37
N ILE A 188 -13.10 -8.73 -23.04
CA ILE A 188 -13.11 -7.33 -23.45
C ILE A 188 -11.93 -6.56 -22.84
N LEU A 189 -11.67 -6.76 -21.55
CA LEU A 189 -10.53 -6.14 -20.87
C LEU A 189 -9.20 -6.56 -21.50
N THR A 190 -9.00 -7.87 -21.71
CA THR A 190 -7.78 -8.39 -22.36
C THR A 190 -7.60 -7.82 -23.76
N ALA A 191 -8.68 -7.76 -24.55
CA ALA A 191 -8.65 -7.16 -25.89
C ALA A 191 -8.38 -5.64 -25.88
N ALA A 192 -8.73 -4.96 -24.79
CA ALA A 192 -8.46 -3.54 -24.57
C ALA A 192 -7.05 -3.26 -24.01
N GLY A 193 -6.16 -4.27 -23.94
CA GLY A 193 -4.80 -4.13 -23.43
C GLY A 193 -4.67 -4.27 -21.91
N TRP A 194 -5.74 -4.68 -21.22
CA TRP A 194 -5.74 -4.93 -19.78
C TRP A 194 -5.66 -6.44 -19.51
N PRO A 195 -4.46 -7.01 -19.41
CA PRO A 195 -4.26 -8.45 -19.21
C PRO A 195 -5.00 -8.92 -17.95
N VAL A 196 -5.89 -9.90 -18.09
CA VAL A 196 -6.61 -10.47 -16.94
C VAL A 196 -5.77 -11.57 -16.32
N LYS A 197 -5.49 -11.47 -15.02
CA LYS A 197 -4.77 -12.48 -14.23
C LYS A 197 -5.72 -13.52 -13.64
N ALA A 198 -6.89 -13.09 -13.18
CA ALA A 198 -7.92 -13.97 -12.64
C ALA A 198 -9.32 -13.35 -12.79
N SER A 199 -10.35 -14.19 -12.76
CA SER A 199 -11.73 -13.76 -12.72
C SER A 199 -12.60 -14.71 -11.90
N PHE A 200 -13.58 -14.17 -11.20
CA PHE A 200 -14.66 -14.89 -10.55
C PHE A 200 -15.99 -14.36 -11.08
N HIS A 201 -16.98 -15.22 -11.26
CA HIS A 201 -18.32 -14.78 -11.63
C HIS A 201 -19.40 -15.66 -10.99
N ALA A 202 -20.50 -15.02 -10.58
CA ALA A 202 -21.68 -15.67 -10.01
C ALA A 202 -22.85 -14.68 -10.01
N ASP A 203 -24.08 -15.21 -10.01
CA ASP A 203 -25.32 -14.44 -9.81
C ASP A 203 -25.47 -14.02 -8.34
N LEU A 204 -24.93 -12.85 -7.99
CA LEU A 204 -24.88 -12.29 -6.63
C LEU A 204 -26.15 -11.51 -6.26
N ASN A 205 -27.05 -11.25 -7.21
CA ASN A 205 -28.31 -10.54 -6.99
C ASN A 205 -29.57 -11.40 -7.27
N ALA A 206 -29.39 -12.65 -7.69
CA ALA A 206 -30.43 -13.62 -8.05
C ALA A 206 -31.31 -13.19 -9.25
N ASP A 207 -30.76 -12.43 -10.21
CA ASP A 207 -31.46 -12.02 -11.44
C ASP A 207 -31.26 -12.98 -12.63
N GLY A 208 -30.46 -14.03 -12.44
CA GLY A 208 -30.11 -15.02 -13.45
C GLY A 208 -28.95 -14.62 -14.36
N LEU A 209 -28.29 -13.49 -14.09
CA LEU A 209 -27.09 -13.02 -14.78
C LEU A 209 -25.92 -12.96 -13.80
N ASP A 210 -24.76 -13.44 -14.22
CA ASP A 210 -23.59 -13.43 -13.36
C ASP A 210 -23.00 -12.02 -13.23
N GLU A 211 -22.67 -11.59 -12.02
CA GLU A 211 -21.70 -10.52 -11.79
C GLU A 211 -20.28 -11.04 -11.89
N TRP A 212 -19.35 -10.17 -12.32
CA TRP A 212 -17.95 -10.53 -12.47
C TRP A 212 -17.06 -9.71 -11.56
N LEU A 213 -16.10 -10.38 -10.94
CA LEU A 213 -14.93 -9.81 -10.31
C LEU A 213 -13.70 -10.17 -11.13
N ILE A 214 -12.94 -9.17 -11.56
CA ILE A 214 -11.81 -9.36 -12.47
C ILE A 214 -10.56 -8.70 -11.92
N TRP A 215 -9.50 -9.49 -11.76
CA TRP A 215 -8.17 -9.04 -11.37
C TRP A 215 -7.31 -8.88 -12.61
N ILE A 216 -6.82 -7.67 -12.81
CA ILE A 216 -5.85 -7.37 -13.87
C ILE A 216 -4.47 -7.88 -13.40
N ASP A 217 -3.59 -8.20 -14.35
CA ASP A 217 -2.19 -8.54 -14.10
C ASP A 217 -1.36 -7.29 -13.70
N ALA A 218 -1.81 -6.66 -12.62
CA ALA A 218 -1.23 -5.51 -11.95
C ALA A 218 -1.70 -5.50 -10.48
N GLU A 219 -0.87 -6.05 -9.58
CA GLU A 219 -1.17 -6.34 -8.16
C GLU A 219 -1.54 -5.13 -7.27
N SER A 220 -1.47 -3.90 -7.78
CA SER A 220 -1.90 -2.70 -7.06
C SER A 220 -3.26 -2.18 -7.51
N ILE A 221 -3.80 -2.70 -8.61
CA ILE A 221 -5.11 -2.28 -9.12
C ILE A 221 -6.18 -3.10 -8.39
N PRO A 222 -7.15 -2.46 -7.71
CA PRO A 222 -8.29 -3.16 -7.17
C PRO A 222 -9.07 -3.89 -8.28
N PRO A 223 -9.67 -5.05 -7.99
CA PRO A 223 -10.43 -5.80 -8.98
C PRO A 223 -11.59 -4.98 -9.53
N ALA A 224 -11.85 -5.15 -10.82
CA ALA A 224 -13.00 -4.57 -11.49
C ALA A 224 -14.25 -5.41 -11.18
N LEU A 225 -15.28 -4.76 -10.66
CA LEU A 225 -16.61 -5.32 -10.48
C LEU A 225 -17.48 -4.93 -11.68
N PHE A 226 -18.00 -5.93 -12.39
CA PHE A 226 -18.98 -5.77 -13.46
C PHE A 226 -20.32 -6.28 -12.98
N VAL A 227 -21.29 -5.36 -12.87
CA VAL A 227 -22.65 -5.66 -12.45
C VAL A 227 -23.56 -5.71 -13.66
N SER A 228 -24.36 -6.76 -13.79
CA SER A 228 -25.31 -6.92 -14.88
C SER A 228 -26.33 -5.77 -14.90
N THR A 229 -26.79 -5.41 -16.09
CA THR A 229 -27.84 -4.42 -16.36
C THR A 229 -28.66 -4.89 -17.56
N GLU A 230 -29.79 -4.24 -17.84
CA GLU A 230 -30.65 -4.59 -18.99
C GLU A 230 -29.93 -4.59 -20.35
N SER A 231 -28.88 -3.78 -20.51
CA SER A 231 -28.17 -3.59 -21.78
C SER A 231 -26.73 -4.10 -21.81
N GLY A 232 -26.23 -4.71 -20.73
CA GLY A 232 -24.83 -5.09 -20.60
C GLY A 232 -24.32 -4.99 -19.17
N TYR A 233 -23.03 -4.73 -18.98
CA TYR A 233 -22.45 -4.59 -17.65
C TYR A 233 -22.08 -3.14 -17.32
N ARG A 234 -22.32 -2.76 -16.07
CA ARG A 234 -21.74 -1.57 -15.47
C ARG A 234 -20.46 -1.94 -14.74
N ALA A 235 -19.34 -1.37 -15.17
CA ALA A 235 -18.04 -1.57 -14.53
C ALA A 235 -17.79 -0.54 -13.42
N SER A 236 -17.11 -0.98 -12.36
CA SER A 236 -16.58 -0.14 -11.29
C SER A 236 -15.34 -0.79 -10.69
N LEU A 237 -14.50 -0.02 -10.00
CA LEU A 237 -13.45 -0.61 -9.17
C LEU A 237 -14.01 -0.98 -7.80
N TRP A 238 -13.57 -2.11 -7.28
CA TRP A 238 -13.90 -2.53 -5.92
C TRP A 238 -12.89 -1.93 -4.93
N THR A 239 -13.01 -0.62 -4.67
CA THR A 239 -12.08 0.18 -3.85
C THR A 239 -12.47 0.29 -2.38
N ASP A 240 -13.73 0.00 -2.04
CA ASP A 240 -14.39 0.51 -0.83
C ASP A 240 -14.22 -0.33 0.44
N THR A 241 -13.07 -1.01 0.60
CA THR A 241 -12.90 -1.84 1.81
C THR A 241 -11.54 -1.78 2.48
N PRO A 242 -11.46 -1.07 3.62
CA PRO A 242 -10.35 -1.17 4.55
C PRO A 242 -10.08 -2.64 4.93
N GLY A 243 -8.85 -3.09 4.70
CA GLY A 243 -8.36 -4.39 5.16
C GLY A 243 -8.58 -5.57 4.23
N PHE A 244 -9.32 -5.43 3.12
CA PHE A 244 -9.40 -6.51 2.14
C PHE A 244 -8.13 -6.51 1.28
N ARG A 245 -7.43 -7.65 1.19
CA ARG A 245 -6.31 -7.88 0.27
C ARG A 245 -6.71 -7.90 -1.21
N GLY A 246 -7.87 -7.36 -1.55
CA GLY A 246 -8.48 -7.47 -2.88
C GLY A 246 -7.60 -7.02 -4.02
N ALA A 247 -6.63 -6.12 -3.78
CA ALA A 247 -5.64 -5.72 -4.78
C ALA A 247 -4.81 -6.91 -5.30
N TYR A 248 -4.60 -7.95 -4.48
CA TYR A 248 -3.90 -9.14 -4.92
C TYR A 248 -4.83 -10.05 -5.72
N PRO A 249 -4.39 -10.48 -6.91
CA PRO A 249 -5.05 -11.55 -7.64
C PRO A 249 -5.14 -12.79 -6.76
N PRO A 250 -6.26 -13.51 -6.79
CA PRO A 250 -6.41 -14.69 -5.99
C PRO A 250 -5.37 -15.75 -6.38
N ASP A 251 -4.69 -16.27 -5.37
CA ASP A 251 -3.77 -17.40 -5.46
C ASP A 251 -4.43 -18.67 -4.91
N GLU A 252 -3.66 -19.74 -4.71
CA GLU A 252 -4.17 -21.00 -4.16
C GLU A 252 -4.78 -20.89 -2.74
N ASN A 253 -4.57 -19.76 -2.07
CA ASN A 253 -5.03 -19.49 -0.73
C ASN A 253 -6.36 -18.70 -0.69
N PHE A 254 -6.83 -18.22 -1.84
CA PHE A 254 -8.13 -17.57 -1.95
C PHE A 254 -9.20 -18.54 -2.43
N ARG A 255 -10.38 -18.49 -1.80
CA ARG A 255 -11.58 -19.15 -2.29
C ARG A 255 -12.73 -18.16 -2.34
N PHE A 256 -13.49 -18.24 -3.41
CA PHE A 256 -14.70 -17.44 -3.62
C PHE A 256 -15.86 -18.39 -3.84
N GLU A 257 -16.99 -18.05 -3.24
CA GLU A 257 -18.21 -18.82 -3.43
C GLU A 257 -19.42 -17.90 -3.30
N ALA A 258 -20.43 -18.11 -4.15
CA ALA A 258 -21.73 -17.50 -3.96
C ALA A 258 -22.53 -18.35 -2.98
N VAL A 259 -22.93 -17.77 -1.85
CA VAL A 259 -23.61 -18.47 -0.77
C VAL A 259 -25.01 -17.89 -0.56
N THR A 260 -26.01 -18.76 -0.48
CA THR A 260 -27.37 -18.36 -0.14
C THR A 260 -27.48 -18.12 1.36
N LEU A 261 -27.86 -16.91 1.75
CA LEU A 261 -28.07 -16.52 3.14
C LEU A 261 -29.42 -17.02 3.67
N PRO A 262 -29.64 -17.04 5.00
CA PRO A 262 -30.91 -17.46 5.59
C PRO A 262 -32.13 -16.66 5.11
N ASP A 263 -31.95 -15.40 4.70
CA ASP A 263 -33.00 -14.55 4.12
C ASP A 263 -33.20 -14.76 2.60
N GLN A 264 -32.60 -15.79 2.02
CA GLN A 264 -32.61 -16.15 0.60
C GLN A 264 -31.86 -15.17 -0.32
N SER A 265 -31.21 -14.14 0.22
CA SER A 265 -30.29 -13.32 -0.57
C SER A 265 -28.99 -14.07 -0.86
N VAL A 266 -28.29 -13.68 -1.91
CA VAL A 266 -26.97 -14.24 -2.25
C VAL A 266 -25.89 -13.30 -1.71
N ALA A 267 -24.83 -13.89 -1.15
CA ALA A 267 -23.63 -13.18 -0.77
C ALA A 267 -22.41 -13.79 -1.45
N LEU A 268 -21.40 -12.98 -1.71
CA LEU A 268 -20.06 -13.45 -2.03
C LEU A 268 -19.36 -13.79 -0.72
N ALA A 269 -19.02 -15.05 -0.53
CA ALA A 269 -18.09 -15.50 0.50
C ALA A 269 -16.67 -15.46 -0.05
N VAL A 270 -15.76 -14.82 0.68
CA VAL A 270 -14.33 -14.82 0.39
C VAL A 270 -13.59 -15.40 1.58
N LEU A 271 -12.91 -16.52 1.35
CA LEU A 271 -12.01 -17.14 2.30
C LEU A 271 -10.58 -16.90 1.84
N ASP A 272 -9.87 -16.04 2.55
CA ASP A 272 -8.46 -15.70 2.34
C ASP A 272 -7.63 -16.42 3.38
N TYR A 273 -7.01 -17.53 3.01
CA TYR A 273 -5.98 -18.16 3.82
C TYR A 273 -4.73 -17.30 3.73
N ILE A 274 -4.69 -16.23 4.52
CA ILE A 274 -3.46 -15.47 4.66
C ILE A 274 -2.39 -16.48 5.08
N ARG A 275 -1.29 -16.58 4.31
CA ARG A 275 -0.06 -17.15 4.86
C ARG A 275 0.35 -16.21 5.99
N ILE A 276 -0.28 -16.33 7.15
CA ILE A 276 0.16 -15.66 8.36
C ILE A 276 1.48 -16.33 8.76
N ALA A 277 1.84 -17.53 8.28
CA ALA A 277 3.11 -18.19 8.61
C ALA A 277 4.36 -17.27 8.67
N PRO A 278 4.66 -16.35 7.72
CA PRO A 278 5.80 -15.43 7.86
C PRO A 278 5.54 -14.28 8.85
N LEU A 279 4.28 -13.87 9.04
CA LEU A 279 3.88 -12.79 9.93
C LEU A 279 3.67 -13.29 11.38
N ALA A 280 2.97 -14.40 11.59
CA ALA A 280 2.81 -15.14 12.84
C ALA A 280 4.15 -15.57 13.43
N ALA A 281 5.05 -16.15 12.63
CA ALA A 281 6.40 -16.48 13.11
C ALA A 281 7.19 -15.23 13.55
N ARG A 282 6.83 -14.04 13.05
CA ARG A 282 7.39 -12.75 13.51
C ARG A 282 6.59 -12.12 14.65
N LEU A 283 5.27 -12.28 14.69
CA LEU A 283 4.40 -11.79 15.76
C LEU A 283 4.63 -12.58 17.05
N ASP A 284 5.04 -13.85 16.96
CA ASP A 284 5.58 -14.61 18.09
C ASP A 284 6.88 -13.98 18.63
N GLN A 285 7.68 -13.32 17.77
CA GLN A 285 8.89 -12.60 18.19
C GLN A 285 8.61 -11.17 18.67
N ILE A 286 7.54 -10.53 18.18
CA ILE A 286 7.16 -9.16 18.55
C ILE A 286 6.13 -9.15 19.70
N GLY A 287 5.58 -10.31 20.06
CA GLY A 287 4.69 -10.51 21.19
C GLY A 287 3.29 -9.93 20.99
N GLY A 288 2.33 -10.80 20.64
CA GLY A 288 0.93 -10.52 21.01
C GLY A 288 -0.06 -10.31 19.88
N GLY A 289 0.25 -10.79 18.67
CA GLY A 289 -0.80 -11.06 17.69
C GLY A 289 -1.72 -12.20 18.18
N PRO A 290 -3.04 -12.13 17.93
CA PRO A 290 -3.89 -13.30 18.04
C PRO A 290 -3.42 -14.37 17.05
N VAL A 291 -2.78 -15.43 17.53
CA VAL A 291 -2.28 -16.49 16.64
C VAL A 291 -3.08 -17.76 16.84
N CYS A 292 -3.55 -18.35 15.73
CA CYS A 292 -4.09 -19.70 15.74
C CYS A 292 -2.99 -20.66 16.19
N GLU A 293 -3.29 -21.62 17.08
CA GLU A 293 -2.30 -22.61 17.55
C GLU A 293 -1.67 -23.43 16.41
N ASN A 294 -2.32 -23.47 15.25
CA ASN A 294 -1.83 -24.11 14.04
C ASN A 294 -1.63 -23.05 12.95
N HIS A 295 -0.41 -22.50 12.87
CA HIS A 295 -0.08 -21.34 12.03
C HIS A 295 -0.28 -21.54 10.52
N ASP A 296 -0.23 -22.80 10.06
CA ASP A 296 -0.15 -23.10 8.63
C ASP A 296 -1.45 -22.82 7.87
N ARG A 297 -2.59 -22.69 8.57
CA ARG A 297 -3.92 -22.56 7.94
C ARG A 297 -4.85 -21.63 8.71
N SER A 298 -4.31 -20.47 9.06
CA SER A 298 -5.12 -19.35 9.53
C SER A 298 -5.56 -18.51 8.34
N GLY A 299 -6.74 -17.91 8.44
CA GLY A 299 -7.30 -17.09 7.36
C GLY A 299 -8.38 -16.14 7.84
N GLU A 300 -8.97 -15.41 6.91
CA GLU A 300 -10.12 -14.55 7.11
C GLU A 300 -11.27 -15.04 6.23
N LEU A 301 -12.44 -15.27 6.83
CA LEU A 301 -13.69 -15.43 6.11
C LEU A 301 -14.43 -14.10 6.14
N SER A 302 -14.77 -13.57 4.97
CA SER A 302 -15.57 -12.35 4.82
C SER A 302 -16.77 -12.60 3.92
N LEU A 303 -17.91 -11.99 4.26
CA LEU A 303 -19.12 -12.03 3.45
C LEU A 303 -19.48 -10.65 2.93
N TRP A 304 -19.87 -10.62 1.66
CA TRP A 304 -20.11 -9.42 0.89
C TRP A 304 -21.45 -9.49 0.23
N ARG A 305 -22.21 -8.40 0.31
CA ARG A 305 -23.50 -8.26 -0.35
C ARG A 305 -23.38 -7.26 -1.48
N LEU A 306 -23.92 -7.63 -2.64
CA LEU A 306 -24.09 -6.69 -3.74
C LEU A 306 -25.26 -5.78 -3.42
N ASN A 307 -24.98 -4.50 -3.18
CA ASN A 307 -25.96 -3.47 -2.95
C ASN A 307 -25.96 -2.52 -4.15
N ARG A 308 -26.93 -2.69 -5.05
CA ARG A 308 -27.02 -2.01 -6.35
C ARG A 308 -25.83 -2.36 -7.25
N ALA A 309 -24.79 -1.53 -7.24
CA ALA A 309 -23.63 -1.66 -8.12
C ALA A 309 -22.31 -1.73 -7.33
N ALA A 310 -22.37 -2.03 -6.03
CA ALA A 310 -21.20 -2.07 -5.16
C ALA A 310 -21.28 -3.26 -4.21
N LEU A 311 -20.15 -3.94 -4.01
CA LEU A 311 -20.00 -4.96 -2.98
C LEU A 311 -19.67 -4.29 -1.65
N SER A 312 -20.44 -4.64 -0.63
CA SER A 312 -20.24 -4.15 0.74
C SER A 312 -20.03 -5.32 1.68
N ARG A 313 -18.93 -5.30 2.44
CA ARG A 313 -18.65 -6.30 3.47
C ARG A 313 -19.60 -6.08 4.64
N PHE A 314 -20.38 -7.10 4.99
CA PHE A 314 -21.32 -7.02 6.12
C PHE A 314 -20.95 -7.98 7.26
N PHE A 315 -20.01 -8.90 7.01
CA PHE A 315 -19.49 -9.82 8.01
C PHE A 315 -18.03 -10.19 7.75
N MET A 316 -17.28 -10.44 8.82
CA MET A 316 -15.88 -10.86 8.78
C MET A 316 -15.54 -11.63 10.06
N THR A 317 -14.76 -12.70 9.93
CA THR A 317 -14.22 -13.45 11.07
C THR A 317 -12.88 -14.09 10.72
N ASN A 318 -12.01 -14.25 11.71
CA ASN A 318 -10.78 -15.02 11.54
C ASN A 318 -11.10 -16.52 11.62
N VAL A 319 -10.42 -17.32 10.81
CA VAL A 319 -10.56 -18.78 10.77
C VAL A 319 -9.23 -19.39 11.20
N CYS A 320 -9.28 -20.34 12.14
CA CYS A 320 -8.11 -21.03 12.68
C CYS A 320 -8.11 -22.55 12.39
N GLU A 321 -8.90 -22.97 11.42
CA GLU A 321 -9.04 -24.36 11.01
C GLU A 321 -8.94 -24.49 9.49
N ASP A 322 -8.53 -25.68 9.05
CA ASP A 322 -8.49 -26.07 7.64
C ASP A 322 -9.90 -26.46 7.18
N ALA A 323 -10.69 -25.49 6.77
CA ALA A 323 -12.10 -25.67 6.45
C ALA A 323 -12.49 -24.99 5.12
N GLY A 324 -13.26 -25.69 4.28
CA GLY A 324 -13.85 -25.04 3.11
C GLY A 324 -14.88 -23.98 3.51
N ILE A 325 -15.30 -23.14 2.55
CA ILE A 325 -16.42 -22.20 2.78
C ILE A 325 -17.68 -22.98 3.20
N ASP A 326 -17.99 -24.09 2.54
CA ASP A 326 -19.08 -25.02 2.90
C ASP A 326 -19.00 -25.56 4.34
N ASP A 327 -17.78 -25.77 4.86
CA ASP A 327 -17.59 -26.26 6.22
C ASP A 327 -17.78 -25.13 7.23
N LEU A 328 -17.41 -23.90 6.87
CA LEU A 328 -17.50 -22.72 7.74
C LEU A 328 -18.91 -22.16 7.79
N ILE A 329 -19.64 -22.19 6.68
CA ILE A 329 -21.00 -21.63 6.56
C ILE A 329 -22.02 -22.77 6.60
N THR A 330 -22.59 -22.98 7.78
CA THR A 330 -23.55 -24.07 8.03
C THR A 330 -24.96 -23.55 8.24
N PRO A 331 -26.01 -24.40 8.16
CA PRO A 331 -27.37 -24.01 8.52
C PRO A 331 -27.52 -23.48 9.96
N SER A 332 -26.62 -23.85 10.87
CA SER A 332 -26.60 -23.37 12.26
C SER A 332 -25.87 -22.04 12.46
N GLY A 333 -25.17 -21.53 11.45
CA GLY A 333 -24.38 -20.31 11.52
C GLY A 333 -22.99 -20.44 10.91
N ILE A 334 -22.16 -19.42 11.12
CA ILE A 334 -20.79 -19.35 10.61
C ILE A 334 -19.80 -19.71 11.70
N ARG A 335 -18.91 -20.67 11.42
CA ARG A 335 -17.78 -21.01 12.27
C ARG A 335 -16.63 -20.04 11.99
N GLY A 336 -16.02 -19.53 13.05
CA GLY A 336 -14.89 -18.64 12.98
C GLY A 336 -14.28 -18.48 14.36
N THR A 337 -13.66 -17.33 14.61
CA THR A 337 -13.07 -17.02 15.90
C THR A 337 -13.44 -15.61 16.32
N TYR A 338 -13.55 -15.42 17.62
CA TYR A 338 -13.79 -14.14 18.26
C TYR A 338 -12.50 -13.66 18.94
N LEU A 339 -12.22 -12.37 18.84
CA LEU A 339 -11.04 -11.75 19.44
C LEU A 339 -11.32 -11.35 20.89
N LEU A 340 -10.84 -12.14 21.84
CA LEU A 340 -10.97 -11.86 23.27
C LEU A 340 -9.71 -11.17 23.80
N GLU A 341 -9.85 -9.94 24.29
CA GLU A 341 -8.77 -9.24 24.99
C GLU A 341 -8.55 -9.87 26.37
N ARG A 342 -7.32 -10.30 26.65
CA ARG A 342 -6.92 -10.76 27.98
C ARG A 342 -6.52 -9.57 28.86
N PRO A 343 -6.59 -9.71 30.19
CA PRO A 343 -6.15 -8.67 31.14
C PRO A 343 -4.70 -8.20 30.98
N ASP A 344 -3.85 -9.00 30.32
CA ASP A 344 -2.45 -8.69 30.08
C ASP A 344 -2.18 -8.13 28.66
N SER A 345 -3.22 -7.59 28.02
CA SER A 345 -3.20 -6.96 26.69
C SER A 345 -2.86 -7.91 25.54
N PHE A 346 -2.98 -9.22 25.76
CA PHE A 346 -2.89 -10.22 24.69
C PHE A 346 -4.27 -10.53 24.13
N TRP A 347 -4.35 -10.72 22.82
CA TRP A 347 -5.57 -11.16 22.18
C TRP A 347 -5.61 -12.68 22.05
N LEU A 348 -6.70 -13.30 22.48
CA LEU A 348 -6.97 -14.72 22.30
C LEU A 348 -8.04 -14.92 21.22
N LEU A 349 -7.78 -15.77 20.23
CA LEU A 349 -8.79 -16.22 19.29
C LEU A 349 -9.58 -17.36 19.92
N VAL A 350 -10.85 -17.12 20.20
CA VAL A 350 -11.75 -18.12 20.78
C VAL A 350 -12.64 -18.67 19.65
N PRO A 351 -12.60 -19.97 19.33
CA PRO A 351 -13.52 -20.59 18.39
C PRO A 351 -14.97 -20.24 18.72
N THR A 352 -15.70 -19.76 17.73
CA THR A 352 -17.02 -19.15 17.90
C THR A 352 -17.92 -19.52 16.74
N THR A 353 -19.20 -19.79 17.01
CA THR A 353 -20.25 -19.89 16.00
C THR A 353 -21.08 -18.62 16.01
N TYR A 354 -21.02 -17.87 14.93
CA TYR A 354 -21.81 -16.67 14.71
C TYR A 354 -23.19 -17.06 14.17
N THR A 355 -24.25 -16.50 14.74
CA THR A 355 -25.63 -16.80 14.37
C THR A 355 -26.24 -15.67 13.58
N TRP A 356 -27.13 -15.99 12.63
CA TRP A 356 -27.83 -14.99 11.83
C TRP A 356 -28.78 -14.15 12.69
N ASP A 357 -28.64 -12.83 12.63
CA ASP A 357 -29.59 -11.87 13.17
C ASP A 357 -30.45 -11.31 12.03
N ALA A 358 -31.71 -11.74 12.00
CA ALA A 358 -32.67 -11.33 10.98
C ALA A 358 -33.02 -9.84 11.03
N THR A 359 -32.75 -9.15 12.14
CA THR A 359 -33.04 -7.72 12.27
C THR A 359 -31.97 -6.88 11.59
N SER A 360 -30.70 -7.25 11.80
CA SER A 360 -29.55 -6.54 11.25
C SER A 360 -29.09 -7.10 9.90
N HIS A 361 -29.66 -8.23 9.46
CA HIS A 361 -29.25 -8.97 8.26
C HIS A 361 -27.74 -9.25 8.22
N THR A 362 -27.16 -9.58 9.38
CA THR A 362 -25.76 -9.98 9.53
C THR A 362 -25.62 -11.12 10.56
N TYR A 363 -24.42 -11.65 10.70
CA TYR A 363 -24.09 -12.67 11.70
C TYR A 363 -23.50 -12.01 12.94
N VAL A 364 -24.01 -12.40 14.11
CA VAL A 364 -23.60 -11.86 15.41
C VAL A 364 -22.87 -12.91 16.23
N ALA A 365 -21.83 -12.47 16.94
CA ALA A 365 -21.16 -13.32 17.91
C ALA A 365 -22.12 -13.65 19.07
N PRO A 366 -21.99 -14.82 19.71
CA PRO A 366 -22.70 -15.11 20.95
C PRO A 366 -22.27 -14.10 22.03
N ALA A 367 -23.17 -13.83 22.98
CA ALA A 367 -22.85 -12.95 24.10
C ALA A 367 -21.65 -13.52 24.88
N LEU A 368 -20.61 -12.70 25.03
CA LEU A 368 -19.43 -13.09 25.79
C LEU A 368 -19.75 -13.19 27.28
N PRO A 369 -19.04 -14.06 28.02
CA PRO A 369 -19.04 -13.97 29.48
C PRO A 369 -18.54 -12.58 29.91
N PRO A 370 -19.05 -12.04 31.02
CA PRO A 370 -18.61 -10.74 31.53
C PRO A 370 -17.10 -10.73 31.74
N ARG A 371 -16.43 -9.67 31.25
CA ARG A 371 -14.99 -9.46 31.40
C ARG A 371 -14.65 -9.46 32.90
N PRO A 372 -13.60 -10.18 33.35
CA PRO A 372 -13.07 -10.02 34.69
C PRO A 372 -12.73 -8.53 34.94
N PRO A 373 -12.88 -8.01 36.16
CA PRO A 373 -12.46 -6.63 36.44
C PRO A 373 -11.00 -6.42 36.03
N ASP A 374 -10.74 -5.32 35.31
CA ASP A 374 -9.40 -5.00 34.83
C ASP A 374 -8.42 -4.96 36.01
N SER A 375 -7.30 -5.68 35.87
CA SER A 375 -6.21 -5.56 36.82
C SER A 375 -5.63 -4.16 36.75
N THR A 376 -5.43 -3.52 37.91
CA THR A 376 -4.83 -2.19 38.03
C THR A 376 -3.55 -2.10 37.19
N PRO A 377 -3.39 -1.08 36.31
CA PRO A 377 -2.24 -0.98 35.41
C PRO A 377 -0.93 -0.95 36.20
N THR A 378 -0.02 -1.87 35.88
CA THR A 378 1.35 -1.89 36.42
C THR A 378 2.17 -0.78 35.76
N SER A 379 2.85 0.05 36.55
CA SER A 379 3.66 1.21 36.11
C SER A 379 5.00 0.83 35.43
N GLY A 380 5.01 -0.19 34.59
CA GLY A 380 6.19 -0.63 33.85
C GLY A 380 6.31 0.07 32.49
N PRO A 381 7.49 -0.04 31.83
CA PRO A 381 7.62 0.34 30.43
C PRO A 381 6.56 -0.39 29.58
N PRO A 382 6.06 0.23 28.49
CA PRO A 382 5.16 -0.45 27.57
C PRO A 382 5.82 -1.73 27.08
N ARG A 383 5.05 -2.84 27.05
CA ARG A 383 5.57 -4.14 26.59
C ARG A 383 6.00 -4.11 25.12
N TYR A 384 5.41 -3.20 24.33
CA TYR A 384 5.58 -3.10 22.89
C TYR A 384 5.86 -1.65 22.47
N PRO A 385 7.09 -1.16 22.68
CA PRO A 385 7.42 0.22 22.37
C PRO A 385 7.26 0.54 20.86
N GLU A 386 7.45 -0.42 19.97
CA GLU A 386 7.28 -0.23 18.53
C GLU A 386 5.83 0.03 18.12
N SER A 387 4.84 -0.59 18.80
CA SER A 387 3.42 -0.33 18.49
C SER A 387 3.01 1.07 18.92
N GLU A 388 3.57 1.58 20.03
CA GLU A 388 3.35 2.96 20.46
C GLU A 388 3.92 3.96 19.45
N ILE A 389 5.13 3.69 18.92
CA ILE A 389 5.73 4.54 17.86
C ILE A 389 4.88 4.51 16.59
N ALA A 390 4.39 3.32 16.18
CA ALA A 390 3.52 3.19 15.01
C ALA A 390 2.18 3.94 15.20
N SER A 391 1.61 3.88 16.41
CA SER A 391 0.41 4.65 16.77
C SER A 391 0.65 6.16 16.67
N ALA A 392 1.80 6.63 17.19
CA ALA A 392 2.19 8.04 17.10
C ALA A 392 2.43 8.50 15.66
N ALA A 393 3.12 7.68 14.84
CA ALA A 393 3.33 7.96 13.43
C ALA A 393 1.99 8.10 12.68
N TYR A 394 1.02 7.22 12.97
CA TYR A 394 -0.33 7.29 12.41
C TYR A 394 -1.10 8.54 12.86
N ALA A 395 -0.96 8.94 14.12
CA ALA A 395 -1.53 10.20 14.61
C ALA A 395 -0.92 11.41 13.87
N SER A 396 0.41 11.48 13.72
CA SER A 396 1.10 12.52 12.96
C SER A 396 0.68 12.56 11.49
N ALA A 397 0.52 11.41 10.82
CA ALA A 397 0.08 11.34 9.43
C ALA A 397 -1.34 11.93 9.21
N ARG A 398 -2.19 11.92 10.26
CA ARG A 398 -3.53 12.54 10.23
C ARG A 398 -3.55 13.99 10.70
N GLY A 399 -2.38 14.57 10.99
CA GLY A 399 -2.26 15.93 11.52
C GLY A 399 -2.53 16.06 13.03
N ASP A 400 -2.71 14.95 13.76
CA ASP A 400 -2.88 14.96 15.22
C ASP A 400 -1.53 14.89 15.94
N TYR A 401 -0.74 15.95 15.74
CA TYR A 401 0.63 16.05 16.27
C TYR A 401 0.69 16.13 17.81
N ALA A 402 -0.39 16.60 18.46
CA ALA A 402 -0.44 16.68 19.92
C ALA A 402 -0.56 15.29 20.57
N THR A 403 -1.42 14.42 20.02
CA THR A 403 -1.53 13.03 20.46
C THR A 403 -0.23 12.28 20.20
N ALA A 404 0.32 12.42 18.98
CA ALA A 404 1.59 11.78 18.62
C ALA A 404 2.73 12.16 19.57
N LEU A 405 2.89 13.46 19.86
CA LEU A 405 3.92 13.94 20.77
C LEU A 405 3.73 13.39 22.19
N THR A 406 2.49 13.34 22.68
CA THR A 406 2.18 12.79 24.01
C THR A 406 2.59 11.31 24.12
N GLN A 407 2.29 10.51 23.10
CA GLN A 407 2.66 9.09 23.04
C GLN A 407 4.18 8.91 23.01
N LEU A 408 4.88 9.70 22.19
CA LEU A 408 6.33 9.62 22.04
C LEU A 408 7.07 10.10 23.30
N ASP A 409 6.60 11.18 23.94
CA ASP A 409 7.13 11.65 25.22
C ASP A 409 6.96 10.58 26.31
N ALA A 410 5.77 9.98 26.41
CA ALA A 410 5.50 8.90 27.38
C ALA A 410 6.41 7.68 27.16
N LEU A 411 6.67 7.32 25.91
CA LEU A 411 7.58 6.23 25.57
C LEU A 411 9.04 6.55 25.91
N LEU A 412 9.50 7.77 25.58
CA LEU A 412 10.88 8.19 25.79
C LEU A 412 11.25 8.44 27.26
N VAL A 413 10.28 8.49 28.18
CA VAL A 413 10.54 8.37 29.64
C VAL A 413 11.31 7.08 29.96
N TYR A 414 11.12 6.02 29.17
CA TYR A 414 11.78 4.73 29.33
C TYR A 414 12.95 4.54 28.36
N ALA A 415 13.50 5.61 27.77
CA ALA A 415 14.48 5.52 26.69
C ALA A 415 15.69 4.62 27.00
N ASP A 416 16.20 4.62 28.24
CA ASP A 416 17.34 3.79 28.66
C ASP A 416 17.02 2.28 28.69
N ALA A 417 15.74 1.92 28.78
CA ALA A 417 15.25 0.55 28.72
C ALA A 417 14.92 0.10 27.28
N LEU A 418 14.90 1.02 26.31
CA LEU A 418 14.63 0.72 24.91
C LEU A 418 15.90 0.23 24.21
N ARG A 419 15.71 -0.59 23.17
CA ARG A 419 16.81 -0.93 22.26
C ARG A 419 17.24 0.33 21.47
N PRO A 420 18.53 0.51 21.14
CA PRO A 420 19.00 1.72 20.45
C PRO A 420 18.25 2.06 19.16
N ASN A 421 17.91 1.07 18.34
CA ASN A 421 17.15 1.28 17.10
C ASN A 421 15.71 1.77 17.37
N VAL A 422 15.08 1.31 18.46
CA VAL A 422 13.73 1.74 18.87
C VAL A 422 13.78 3.16 19.43
N GLN A 423 14.82 3.48 20.18
CA GLN A 423 15.07 4.83 20.66
C GLN A 423 15.29 5.82 19.51
N GLN A 424 16.13 5.47 18.53
CA GLN A 424 16.32 6.27 17.31
C GLN A 424 14.99 6.47 16.57
N TYR A 425 14.21 5.40 16.43
CA TYR A 425 12.92 5.45 15.75
C TYR A 425 11.93 6.39 16.46
N ALA A 426 11.80 6.28 17.78
CA ALA A 426 10.93 7.14 18.59
C ALA A 426 11.38 8.61 18.54
N ARG A 427 12.69 8.87 18.68
CA ARG A 427 13.24 10.24 18.62
C ARG A 427 13.08 10.87 17.25
N TYR A 428 13.27 10.11 16.18
CA TYR A 428 13.10 10.60 14.81
C TYR A 428 11.65 11.03 14.55
N TRP A 429 10.67 10.20 14.91
CA TRP A 429 9.25 10.57 14.81
C TRP A 429 8.87 11.74 15.71
N ARG A 430 9.49 11.84 16.90
CA ARG A 430 9.29 12.99 17.79
C ARG A 430 9.83 14.26 17.16
N ALA A 431 11.02 14.23 16.56
CA ALA A 431 11.61 15.35 15.85
C ALA A 431 10.68 15.84 14.71
N LEU A 432 10.21 14.93 13.85
CA LEU A 432 9.25 15.25 12.79
C LEU A 432 7.98 15.89 13.35
N THR A 433 7.42 15.33 14.43
CA THR A 433 6.20 15.84 15.08
C THR A 433 6.42 17.24 15.67
N LEU A 434 7.59 17.49 16.28
CA LEU A 434 7.96 18.80 16.81
C LEU A 434 8.16 19.84 15.72
N GLU A 435 8.69 19.46 14.55
CA GLU A 435 8.78 20.37 13.40
C GLU A 435 7.39 20.84 12.94
N GLN A 436 6.41 19.93 12.88
CA GLN A 436 5.03 20.27 12.49
C GLN A 436 4.32 21.17 13.51
N LEU A 437 4.78 21.14 14.76
CA LEU A 437 4.30 22.00 15.85
C LEU A 437 5.08 23.32 15.96
N ASP A 438 5.93 23.65 14.97
CA ASP A 438 6.77 24.85 14.96
C ASP A 438 7.73 24.95 16.17
N ARG A 439 8.32 23.80 16.54
CA ARG A 439 9.32 23.68 17.63
C ARG A 439 10.68 23.21 17.11
N PRO A 440 11.34 23.97 16.22
CA PRO A 440 12.52 23.53 15.48
C PRO A 440 13.74 23.24 16.35
N ASP A 441 13.94 23.97 17.45
CA ASP A 441 15.10 23.76 18.33
C ASP A 441 15.04 22.39 19.04
N GLU A 442 13.84 21.97 19.45
CA GLU A 442 13.64 20.67 20.08
C GLU A 442 13.68 19.53 19.06
N ALA A 443 13.16 19.76 17.85
CA ALA A 443 13.31 18.82 16.76
C ALA A 443 14.79 18.60 16.39
N LEU A 444 15.57 19.68 16.30
CA LEU A 444 17.01 19.62 16.04
C LEU A 444 17.74 18.81 17.11
N ALA A 445 17.40 19.02 18.38
CA ALA A 445 17.98 18.24 19.48
C ALA A 445 17.72 16.73 19.32
N ASP A 446 16.52 16.33 18.90
CA ASP A 446 16.23 14.92 18.65
C ASP A 446 16.92 14.38 17.39
N TYR A 447 17.04 15.14 16.30
CA TYR A 447 17.82 14.71 15.13
C TYR A 447 19.30 14.50 15.47
N VAL A 448 19.90 15.42 16.25
CA VAL A 448 21.28 15.26 16.74
C VAL A 448 21.39 13.97 17.56
N ALA A 449 20.45 13.72 18.47
CA ALA A 449 20.45 12.51 19.27
C ALA A 449 20.32 11.23 18.41
N VAL A 450 19.47 11.24 17.36
CA VAL A 450 19.34 10.11 16.43
C VAL A 450 20.65 9.83 15.70
N PHE A 451 21.30 10.88 15.19
CA PHE A 451 22.58 10.80 14.48
C PHE A 451 23.72 10.32 15.40
N GLU A 452 23.81 10.84 16.62
CA GLU A 452 24.84 10.46 17.58
C GLU A 452 24.74 8.99 18.04
N ILE A 453 23.52 8.43 18.11
CA ILE A 453 23.33 7.02 18.51
C ILE A 453 23.94 6.04 17.49
N ALA A 454 23.70 6.26 16.19
CA ALA A 454 24.29 5.46 15.12
C ALA A 454 24.25 6.23 13.78
N PRO A 455 25.31 6.98 13.41
CA PRO A 455 25.30 7.89 12.27
C PRO A 455 25.16 7.16 10.93
N GLU A 456 25.74 5.95 10.83
CA GLU A 456 25.67 5.11 9.63
C GLU A 456 24.37 4.31 9.52
N SER A 457 23.53 4.31 10.56
CA SER A 457 22.22 3.67 10.46
C SER A 457 21.31 4.44 9.50
N GLY A 458 20.32 3.75 8.95
CA GLY A 458 19.29 4.39 8.16
C GLY A 458 18.66 5.63 8.82
N TRP A 459 18.33 5.55 10.12
CA TRP A 459 17.80 6.68 10.88
C TRP A 459 18.81 7.80 11.08
N GLY A 460 20.09 7.45 11.27
CA GLY A 460 21.18 8.42 11.38
C GLY A 460 21.36 9.21 10.09
N ARG A 461 21.35 8.53 8.94
CA ARG A 461 21.42 9.18 7.62
C ARG A 461 20.21 10.07 7.35
N LEU A 462 19.00 9.62 7.69
CA LEU A 462 17.80 10.46 7.59
C LEU A 462 17.92 11.69 8.49
N ALA A 463 18.29 11.52 9.76
CA ALA A 463 18.49 12.64 10.67
C ALA A 463 19.57 13.61 10.16
N ALA A 464 20.66 13.11 9.55
CA ALA A 464 21.72 13.94 8.99
C ALA A 464 21.21 14.92 7.92
N LEU A 465 20.20 14.53 7.12
CA LEU A 465 19.56 15.43 6.14
C LEU A 465 18.94 16.68 6.79
N HIS A 466 18.61 16.62 8.08
CA HIS A 466 18.10 17.73 8.89
C HIS A 466 19.18 18.46 9.70
N LEU A 467 20.38 17.87 9.84
CA LEU A 467 21.52 18.44 10.57
C LEU A 467 22.48 19.22 9.68
N GLU A 468 22.54 18.87 8.39
CA GLU A 468 23.40 19.56 7.43
C GLU A 468 23.01 21.03 7.33
N ALA A 469 23.83 21.87 7.97
CA ALA A 469 23.85 23.29 7.74
C ALA A 469 24.24 23.57 6.29
N VAL A 470 23.49 24.50 5.70
CA VAL A 470 23.76 25.24 4.45
C VAL A 470 25.25 25.52 4.21
#